data_AF-A0AAX3BE13-F1
#
_entry.id   AF-A0AAX3BE13-F1
#
_cell.length_a   1.000
_cell.length_b   1.000
_cell.length_c   1.000
_cell.angle_alpha   90.00
_cell.angle_beta   90.00
_cell.angle_gamma   90.00
#
_symmetry.space_group_name_H-M   'P 1'
#
loop_
_entity.id
_entity.type
_entity.pdbx_description
1 polymer ?
#
loop_
_entity_poly.entity_id
_entity_poly.type
_entity_poly.pdbx_seq_one_letter_code
_entity_poly.pdbx_strand_id
1 'polypeptide(L)'
;MIETKNILELFKPIVKEVLESMLKEEREIYLENNPPTKGNGFYERDLKTAFGELTAIRVPRTRDNGFKSALLPYRKRITEDLDALIRAMLISGMSTRKIAQKF
;
A
#
# COMPACT_ATOMS: atom_id res chain seq x y z
N MET A 1 16.04 -25.76 -8.50
CA MET A 1 15.90 -24.40 -7.95
C MET A 1 14.69 -23.78 -8.61
N ILE A 2 13.57 -23.66 -7.89
CA ILE A 2 12.48 -22.80 -8.37
C ILE A 2 13.05 -21.39 -8.36
N GLU A 3 13.16 -20.78 -9.53
CA GLU A 3 13.84 -19.51 -9.73
C GLU A 3 13.21 -18.45 -8.82
N THR A 4 14.01 -17.86 -7.92
CA THR A 4 13.58 -16.85 -6.93
C THR A 4 12.85 -15.67 -7.57
N LYS A 5 13.17 -15.35 -8.84
CA LYS A 5 12.42 -14.39 -9.67
C LYS A 5 10.94 -14.74 -9.82
N ASN A 6 10.61 -16.02 -10.00
CA ASN A 6 9.25 -16.49 -10.25
C ASN A 6 8.36 -16.35 -9.00
N ILE A 7 8.96 -16.53 -7.81
CA ILE A 7 8.29 -16.33 -6.52
C ILE A 7 7.99 -14.85 -6.30
N LEU A 8 8.94 -13.95 -6.59
CA LEU A 8 8.72 -12.51 -6.40
C LEU A 8 7.59 -11.96 -7.27
N GLU A 9 7.50 -12.39 -8.54
CA GLU A 9 6.38 -12.00 -9.41
C GLU A 9 5.03 -12.50 -8.88
N LEU A 10 4.97 -13.68 -8.26
CA LEU A 10 3.75 -14.21 -7.64
C LEU A 10 3.28 -13.37 -6.43
N PHE A 11 4.21 -12.76 -5.68
CA PHE A 11 3.87 -11.96 -4.50
C PHE A 11 3.45 -10.53 -4.82
N LYS A 12 3.84 -9.96 -5.96
CA LYS A 12 3.51 -8.57 -6.32
C LYS A 12 1.99 -8.26 -6.27
N PRO A 13 1.09 -9.11 -6.82
CA PRO A 13 -0.34 -8.86 -6.74
C PRO A 13 -0.85 -8.84 -5.30
N ILE A 14 -0.35 -9.74 -4.46
CA ILE A 14 -0.72 -9.83 -3.03
C ILE A 14 -0.28 -8.56 -2.31
N VAL A 15 0.99 -8.17 -2.46
CA VAL A 15 1.53 -6.94 -1.85
C VAL A 15 0.73 -5.71 -2.30
N LYS A 16 0.40 -5.63 -3.59
CA LYS A 16 -0.42 -4.55 -4.14
C LYS A 16 -1.80 -4.51 -3.48
N GLU A 17 -2.48 -5.64 -3.37
CA GLU A 17 -3.80 -5.73 -2.76
C GLU A 17 -3.79 -5.31 -1.30
N VAL A 18 -2.80 -5.78 -0.53
CA VAL A 18 -2.64 -5.39 0.89
C VAL A 18 -2.40 -3.90 1.01
N LEU A 19 -1.48 -3.36 0.21
CA LEU A 19 -1.18 -1.94 0.23
C LEU A 19 -2.42 -1.11 -0.10
N GLU A 20 -3.16 -1.45 -1.16
CA GLU A 20 -4.40 -0.75 -1.52
C GLU A 20 -5.47 -0.85 -0.43
N SER A 21 -5.56 -1.97 0.28
CA SER A 21 -6.47 -2.13 1.42
C SER A 21 -6.09 -1.19 2.56
N MET A 22 -4.81 -1.14 2.93
CA MET A 22 -4.33 -0.26 3.99
C MET A 22 -4.53 1.22 3.64
N LEU A 23 -4.29 1.60 2.39
CA LEU A 23 -4.52 2.97 1.93
C LEU A 23 -5.99 3.37 1.99
N LYS A 24 -6.91 2.45 1.67
CA LYS A 24 -8.35 2.70 1.82
C LYS A 24 -8.71 2.93 3.27
N GLU A 25 -8.19 2.09 4.17
CA GLU A 25 -8.40 2.24 5.62
C GLU A 25 -7.92 3.60 6.13
N GLU A 26 -6.70 4.03 5.76
CA GLU A 26 -6.20 5.36 6.11
C GLU A 26 -7.14 6.48 5.62
N ARG A 27 -7.73 6.35 4.43
CA ARG A 27 -8.70 7.32 3.92
C ARG A 27 -9.99 7.30 4.75
N GLU A 28 -10.53 6.13 5.09
CA GLU A 28 -11.76 6.05 5.88
C GLU A 28 -11.56 6.70 7.26
N ILE A 29 -10.44 6.42 7.94
CA ILE A 29 -10.05 7.09 9.18
C ILE A 29 -9.99 8.62 8.99
N TYR A 30 -9.41 9.10 7.88
CA TYR A 30 -9.40 10.54 7.59
C TYR A 30 -10.82 11.11 7.41
N LEU A 31 -11.72 10.40 6.72
CA LEU A 31 -13.08 10.85 6.49
C LEU A 31 -13.92 10.90 7.77
N GLU A 32 -13.75 9.92 8.67
CA GLU A 32 -14.39 9.92 9.99
C GLU A 32 -14.01 11.16 10.80
N ASN A 33 -12.73 11.57 10.72
CA ASN A 33 -12.22 12.76 11.40
C ASN A 33 -12.54 14.07 10.66
N ASN A 34 -13.02 14.01 9.41
CA ASN A 34 -13.34 15.18 8.59
C ASN A 34 -14.73 15.04 7.92
N PRO A 35 -15.84 15.01 8.70
CA PRO A 35 -17.19 14.72 8.18
C PRO A 35 -17.68 15.59 6.99
N PRO A 36 -17.27 16.86 6.83
CA PRO A 36 -17.68 17.66 5.68
C PRO A 36 -17.10 17.18 4.34
N THR A 37 -15.98 16.43 4.35
CA THR A 37 -15.38 15.89 3.13
C THR A 37 -15.87 14.48 2.81
N LYS A 38 -15.55 14.00 1.60
CA LYS A 38 -15.92 12.66 1.12
C LYS A 38 -14.84 12.09 0.22
N GLY A 39 -14.87 10.77 0.05
CA GLY A 39 -14.02 10.09 -0.92
C GLY A 39 -14.24 10.63 -2.34
N ASN A 40 -13.16 10.75 -3.10
CA ASN A 40 -13.18 11.27 -4.47
C ASN A 40 -12.42 10.34 -5.43
N GLY A 41 -12.74 9.04 -5.35
CA GLY A 41 -12.14 8.01 -6.19
C GLY A 41 -10.68 7.72 -5.84
N PHE A 42 -9.93 7.31 -6.87
CA PHE A 42 -8.56 6.85 -6.78
C PHE A 42 -7.75 7.44 -7.93
N TYR A 43 -6.44 7.60 -7.73
CA TYR A 43 -5.48 7.77 -8.82
C TYR A 43 -4.53 6.58 -8.86
N GLU A 44 -3.96 6.31 -10.02
CA GLU A 44 -2.98 5.24 -10.18
C GLU A 44 -1.57 5.77 -10.00
N ARG A 45 -0.74 4.97 -9.34
CA ARG A 45 0.67 5.28 -9.10
C ARG A 45 1.52 4.03 -9.21
N ASP A 46 2.66 4.17 -9.87
CA ASP A 46 3.70 3.15 -9.89
C ASP A 46 4.73 3.42 -8.78
N LEU A 47 5.13 2.37 -8.08
CA LEU A 47 6.15 2.40 -7.03
C LEU A 47 7.30 1.47 -7.39
N LYS A 48 8.52 2.00 -7.27
CA LYS A 48 9.75 1.22 -7.41
C LYS A 48 10.16 0.72 -6.03
N THR A 49 10.13 -0.59 -5.85
CA THR A 49 10.53 -1.28 -4.61
C THR A 49 11.77 -2.14 -4.87
N ALA A 50 12.45 -2.62 -3.82
CA ALA A 50 13.58 -3.54 -4.01
C ALA A 50 13.15 -4.89 -4.62
N PHE A 51 11.85 -5.21 -4.56
CA PHE A 51 11.25 -6.43 -5.13
C PHE A 51 10.78 -6.24 -6.59
N GLY A 52 11.01 -5.06 -7.17
CA GLY A 52 10.59 -4.68 -8.52
C GLY A 52 9.57 -3.56 -8.52
N GLU A 53 9.05 -3.25 -9.70
CA GLU A 53 8.03 -2.21 -9.88
C GLU A 53 6.64 -2.78 -9.54
N LEU A 54 5.95 -2.12 -8.61
CA LEU A 54 4.52 -2.33 -8.36
C LEU A 54 3.76 -1.28 -9.17
N THR A 55 3.02 -1.74 -10.17
CA THR A 55 2.34 -0.87 -11.13
C THR A 55 0.87 -0.67 -10.81
N ALA A 56 0.34 0.49 -11.20
CA ALA A 56 -1.07 0.84 -11.14
C ALA A 56 -1.70 0.65 -9.76
N ILE A 57 -1.00 1.05 -8.69
CA ILE A 57 -1.54 1.03 -7.33
C ILE A 57 -2.62 2.10 -7.23
N ARG A 58 -3.82 1.72 -6.79
CA ARG A 58 -4.96 2.61 -6.64
C ARG A 58 -4.89 3.37 -5.32
N VAL A 59 -4.36 4.59 -5.37
CA VAL A 59 -4.23 5.45 -4.19
C VAL A 59 -5.53 6.26 -3.99
N PRO A 60 -6.18 6.16 -2.83
CA PRO A 60 -7.43 6.86 -2.54
C PRO A 60 -7.24 8.38 -2.46
N ARG A 61 -8.31 9.11 -2.78
CA ARG A 61 -8.38 10.57 -2.67
C ARG A 61 -9.60 11.01 -1.90
N THR A 62 -9.53 12.23 -1.38
CA THR A 62 -10.66 12.95 -0.78
C THR A 62 -10.99 14.20 -1.58
N ARG A 63 -12.22 14.70 -1.45
CA ARG A 63 -12.74 15.83 -2.23
C ARG A 63 -12.03 17.15 -1.91
N ASP A 64 -11.62 17.31 -0.66
CA ASP A 64 -10.84 18.42 -0.12
C ASP A 64 -9.34 18.33 -0.46
N ASN A 65 -8.87 17.23 -1.05
CA ASN A 65 -7.44 16.93 -1.27
C ASN A 65 -6.56 16.99 0.00
N GLY A 66 -7.15 16.92 1.19
CA GLY A 66 -6.43 16.99 2.45
C GLY A 66 -5.83 15.66 2.89
N PHE A 67 -6.38 14.53 2.43
CA PHE A 67 -5.85 13.20 2.71
C PHE A 67 -4.46 12.99 2.09
N LYS A 68 -3.51 12.54 2.92
CA LYS A 68 -2.18 12.10 2.51
C LYS A 68 -1.88 10.80 3.26
N SER A 69 -1.56 9.75 2.51
CA SER A 69 -1.14 8.47 3.08
C SER A 69 0.17 8.61 3.86
N ALA A 70 0.26 7.95 5.02
CA ALA A 70 1.51 7.85 5.76
C ALA A 70 2.41 6.75 5.18
N LEU A 71 1.81 5.70 4.60
CA LEU A 71 2.52 4.58 3.96
C LEU A 71 3.24 4.97 2.67
N LEU A 72 2.73 5.98 1.95
CA LEU A 72 3.31 6.41 0.69
C LEU A 72 4.05 7.75 0.84
N PRO A 73 5.35 7.82 0.49
CA PRO A 73 6.07 9.07 0.53
C PRO A 73 5.46 10.03 -0.48
N TYR A 74 5.36 11.30 -0.08
CA TYR A 74 4.84 12.34 -0.94
C TYR A 74 5.79 12.57 -2.12
N ARG A 75 5.29 12.39 -3.35
CA ARG A 75 5.99 12.58 -4.65
C ARG A 75 7.18 11.65 -4.95
N LYS A 76 7.69 10.84 -4.00
CA LYS A 76 8.83 9.93 -4.26
C LYS A 76 8.37 8.59 -4.83
N ARG A 77 8.93 8.16 -5.96
CA ARG A 77 8.62 6.83 -6.54
C ARG A 77 9.33 5.67 -5.83
N ILE A 78 10.37 5.97 -5.04
CA ILE A 78 11.18 4.99 -4.30
C ILE A 78 10.68 4.94 -2.85
N THR A 79 10.43 3.75 -2.35
CA THR A 79 9.91 3.50 -1.00
C THR A 79 10.79 2.48 -0.29
N GLU A 80 11.82 2.96 0.43
CA GLU A 80 12.66 2.10 1.29
C GLU A 80 11.83 1.54 2.46
N ASP A 81 10.86 2.31 2.98
CA ASP A 81 10.00 1.90 4.11
C ASP A 81 9.01 0.77 3.74
N LEU A 82 8.54 0.73 2.49
CA LEU A 82 7.62 -0.30 2.01
C LEU A 82 8.31 -1.67 1.93
N ASP A 83 9.63 -1.69 1.70
CA ASP A 83 10.39 -2.94 1.68
C ASP A 83 10.41 -3.62 3.06
N ALA A 84 10.46 -2.84 4.15
CA ALA A 84 10.38 -3.39 5.50
C ALA A 84 9.03 -4.07 5.76
N LEU A 85 7.93 -3.45 5.30
CA LEU A 85 6.59 -4.02 5.38
C LEU A 85 6.50 -5.32 4.58
N ILE A 86 6.94 -5.33 3.31
CA ILE A 86 6.95 -6.52 2.45
C ILE A 86 7.79 -7.64 3.07
N ARG A 87 8.99 -7.33 3.58
CA ARG A 87 9.85 -8.27 4.29
C ARG A 87 9.15 -8.83 5.53
N ALA A 88 8.49 -7.98 6.32
CA ALA A 88 7.74 -8.43 7.48
C ALA A 88 6.62 -9.40 7.08
N MET A 89 5.87 -9.14 6.00
CA MET A 89 4.84 -10.07 5.50
C MET A 89 5.45 -11.41 5.07
N LEU A 90 6.56 -11.36 4.32
CA LEU A 90 7.23 -12.54 3.77
C LEU A 90 7.85 -13.42 4.87
N ILE A 91 8.55 -12.80 5.83
CA ILE A 91 9.24 -13.48 6.95
C ILE A 91 8.24 -14.07 7.93
N SER A 92 7.14 -13.35 8.19
CA SER A 92 6.16 -13.80 9.18
C SER A 92 5.21 -14.87 8.65
N GLY A 93 5.12 -15.09 7.34
CA GLY A 93 4.12 -15.98 6.73
C GLY A 93 2.68 -15.62 7.13
N MET A 94 2.47 -14.40 7.63
CA MET A 94 1.22 -13.98 8.24
C MET A 94 0.27 -13.45 7.17
N SER A 95 -0.98 -13.89 7.23
CA SER A 95 -2.04 -13.30 6.42
C SER A 95 -2.27 -11.84 6.80
N THR A 96 -2.77 -11.08 5.83
CA THR A 96 -3.11 -9.65 5.86
C THR A 96 -3.77 -9.19 7.18
N ARG A 97 -4.63 -10.04 7.75
CA ARG A 97 -5.39 -9.79 8.98
C ARG A 97 -4.54 -9.72 10.25
N LYS A 98 -3.39 -10.40 10.29
CA LYS A 98 -2.48 -10.42 11.44
C LYS A 98 -1.52 -9.23 11.48
N ILE A 99 -1.22 -8.65 10.32
CA ILE A 99 -0.39 -7.44 10.20
C ILE A 99 -1.16 -6.21 10.67
N ALA A 100 -2.43 -6.10 10.28
CA ALA A 100 -3.31 -5.00 10.69
C ALA A 100 -3.58 -4.91 12.20
N GLN A 101 -3.30 -5.98 12.96
CA GLN A 101 -3.52 -6.02 14.42
C GLN A 101 -2.28 -5.60 15.22
N LYS A 102 -1.14 -5.36 14.54
CA LYS A 102 0.15 -5.05 15.18
C LYS A 102 0.57 -3.58 15.03
N PHE A 103 -0.24 -2.80 14.34
CA PHE A 103 -0.15 -1.35 14.17
C PHE A 103 -1.47 -0.72 14.61
#